data_AF-A0A536TWZ9-F1
#
_entry.id   AF-A0A536TWZ9-F1
#
_cell.length_a   1.000
_cell.length_b   1.000
_cell.length_c   1.000
_cell.angle_alpha   90.00
_cell.angle_beta   90.00
_cell.angle_gamma   90.00
#
_symmetry.space_group_name_H-M   'P 1'
#
loop_
_entity.id
_entity.type
_entity.pdbx_description
1 polymer ?
#
loop_
_entity_poly.entity_id
_entity_poly.type
_entity_poly.pdbx_seq_one_letter_code
_entity_poly.pdbx_strand_id
1 'polypeptide(L)'
;ADWCVSCKEMERFTFSDPQVQARLGRMLLLRADVTANTADDKALLKRFRLFGPPGIVFFDAGGREIEGLRVIGYQSPEKFIKSLDLALR
;
A
#
# COMPACT_ATOMS: atom_id res chain seq x y z
N ALA A 1 -0.39 -8.02 -7.88
CA ALA A 1 -1.49 -8.34 -8.80
C ALA A 1 -1.10 -7.90 -10.20
N ASP A 2 -0.76 -8.84 -11.05
CA ASP A 2 -0.15 -8.54 -12.36
C ASP A 2 -1.11 -7.85 -13.34
N TRP A 3 -2.41 -7.99 -13.11
CA TRP A 3 -3.47 -7.33 -13.87
C TRP A 3 -3.73 -5.88 -13.43
N CYS A 4 -3.07 -5.41 -12.37
CA CYS A 4 -3.28 -4.08 -11.81
C CYS A 4 -2.32 -3.05 -12.44
N VAL A 5 -2.83 -2.22 -13.34
CA VAL A 5 -2.04 -1.17 -14.01
C VAL A 5 -1.45 -0.18 -13.00
N SER A 6 -2.28 0.31 -12.07
CA SER A 6 -1.86 1.28 -11.06
C SER A 6 -0.87 0.72 -10.03
N CYS A 7 -0.83 -0.59 -9.83
CA CYS A 7 0.21 -1.24 -9.04
C CYS A 7 1.56 -1.14 -9.73
N LYS A 8 1.59 -1.39 -11.05
CA LYS A 8 2.81 -1.24 -11.87
C LYS A 8 3.27 0.21 -11.92
N GLU A 9 2.34 1.17 -11.96
CA GLU A 9 2.67 2.60 -11.86
C GLU A 9 3.31 2.94 -10.52
N MET A 10 2.74 2.46 -9.41
CA MET A 10 3.33 2.63 -8.08
C MET A 10 4.75 2.05 -8.01
N GLU A 11 4.96 0.82 -8.50
CA GLU A 11 6.28 0.17 -8.52
C GLU A 11 7.29 0.96 -9.36
N ARG A 12 6.88 1.40 -10.55
CA ARG A 12 7.76 2.07 -11.50
C ARG A 12 8.12 3.50 -11.10
N PHE A 13 7.16 4.26 -10.59
CA PHE A 13 7.31 5.70 -10.39
C PHE A 13 7.40 6.11 -8.92
N THR A 14 6.78 5.36 -8.02
CA THR A 14 6.61 5.78 -6.62
C THR A 14 7.54 5.02 -5.68
N PHE A 15 7.51 3.70 -5.70
CA PHE A 15 8.34 2.86 -4.83
C PHE A 15 9.81 2.82 -5.25
N SER A 16 10.10 3.18 -6.50
CA SER A 16 11.46 3.35 -7.02
C SER A 16 12.12 4.66 -6.57
N ASP A 17 11.35 5.63 -6.05
CA ASP A 17 11.87 6.91 -5.59
C ASP A 17 12.73 6.73 -4.31
N PRO A 18 14.00 7.21 -4.28
CA PRO A 18 14.88 7.03 -3.13
C PRO A 18 14.34 7.63 -1.82
N GLN A 19 13.57 8.71 -1.89
CA GLN A 19 12.98 9.33 -0.71
C GLN A 19 11.82 8.49 -0.15
N VAL A 20 11.06 7.82 -1.03
CA VAL A 20 10.05 6.83 -0.64
C VAL A 20 10.74 5.63 0.02
N GLN A 21 11.79 5.08 -0.61
CA GLN A 21 12.54 3.94 -0.06
C GLN A 21 13.13 4.23 1.32
N ALA A 22 13.67 5.43 1.53
CA ALA A 22 14.22 5.84 2.83
C ALA A 22 13.18 5.79 3.96
N ARG A 23 11.91 6.13 3.67
CA ARG A 23 10.81 6.06 4.66
C ARG A 23 10.29 4.64 4.84
N LEU A 24 10.12 3.90 3.75
CA LEU A 24 9.72 2.50 3.79
C LEU A 24 10.73 1.62 4.54
N GLY A 25 12.03 1.95 4.48
CA GLY A 25 13.08 1.26 5.23
C GLY A 25 12.97 1.41 6.76
N ARG A 26 12.10 2.30 7.24
CA ARG A 26 11.79 2.47 8.67
C ARG A 26 10.52 1.71 9.10
N MET A 27 9.94 0.92 8.21
CA MET A 27 8.66 0.24 8.42
C MET A 27 8.81 -1.27 8.19
N LEU A 28 7.92 -2.06 8.80
CA LEU A 28 7.73 -3.45 8.38
C LEU A 28 6.84 -3.48 7.14
N LEU A 29 7.38 -3.98 6.03
CA LEU A 29 6.67 -4.03 4.75
C LEU A 29 6.05 -5.40 4.52
N LEU A 30 4.74 -5.43 4.32
CA LEU A 30 4.00 -6.64 3.94
C LEU A 30 3.37 -6.44 2.57
N ARG A 31 3.46 -7.45 1.72
CA ARG A 31 2.84 -7.47 0.39
C ARG A 31 1.97 -8.71 0.25
N ALA A 32 0.68 -8.51 0.04
CA ALA A 32 -0.23 -9.57 -0.38
C ALA A 32 -0.37 -9.52 -1.91
N ASP A 33 0.04 -10.59 -2.59
CA ASP A 33 -0.21 -10.71 -4.02
C ASP A 33 -1.53 -11.44 -4.29
N VAL A 34 -2.54 -10.68 -4.73
CA VAL A 34 -3.86 -11.18 -5.09
C VAL A 34 -4.01 -11.50 -6.59
N THR A 35 -2.90 -11.72 -7.32
CA THR A 35 -2.92 -12.03 -8.77
C THR A 35 -3.87 -13.18 -9.08
N ALA A 36 -3.84 -14.26 -8.29
CA ALA A 36 -4.64 -15.46 -8.50
C ALA A 36 -6.14 -15.28 -8.23
N ASN A 37 -6.54 -14.24 -7.48
CA ASN A 37 -7.93 -13.91 -7.16
C ASN A 37 -8.72 -15.10 -6.58
N THR A 38 -8.06 -15.85 -5.69
CA THR A 38 -8.63 -16.99 -4.95
C THR A 38 -9.73 -16.55 -3.98
N ALA A 39 -10.41 -17.51 -3.35
CA ALA A 39 -11.39 -17.20 -2.31
C ALA A 39 -10.77 -16.43 -1.13
N ASP A 40 -9.54 -16.80 -0.75
CA ASP A 40 -8.81 -16.14 0.33
C ASP A 40 -8.38 -14.72 -0.05
N ASP A 41 -7.95 -14.50 -1.29
CA ASP A 41 -7.64 -13.16 -1.81
C ASP A 41 -8.86 -12.23 -1.74
N LYS A 42 -10.03 -12.74 -2.17
CA LYS A 42 -11.29 -12.00 -2.09
C LYS A 42 -11.71 -11.73 -0.65
N ALA A 43 -11.51 -12.70 0.24
CA ALA A 43 -11.79 -12.54 1.67
C ALA A 43 -10.88 -11.47 2.30
N LEU A 44 -9.59 -11.46 1.95
CA LEU A 44 -8.61 -10.47 2.39
C LEU A 44 -8.99 -9.06 1.92
N LEU A 45 -9.28 -8.89 0.63
CA LEU A 45 -9.73 -7.61 0.07
C LEU A 45 -11.01 -7.13 0.77
N LYS A 46 -11.99 -8.02 0.97
CA LYS A 46 -13.23 -7.71 1.68
C LYS A 46 -12.99 -7.30 3.13
N ARG A 47 -12.09 -7.98 3.85
CA ARG A 47 -11.71 -7.65 5.24
C ARG A 47 -11.23 -6.21 5.35
N PHE A 48 -10.43 -5.76 4.38
CA PHE A 48 -9.92 -4.38 4.32
C PHE A 48 -10.82 -3.42 3.53
N ARG A 49 -12.02 -3.85 3.12
CA ARG A 49 -12.97 -3.06 2.31
C ARG A 49 -12.33 -2.49 1.02
N LEU A 50 -11.45 -3.28 0.41
CA LEU A 50 -10.80 -2.97 -0.85
C LEU A 50 -11.54 -3.70 -1.99
N PHE A 51 -11.82 -2.99 -3.07
CA PHE A 51 -12.38 -3.60 -4.29
C PHE A 51 -11.28 -4.29 -5.14
N GLY A 52 -10.05 -3.80 -5.02
CA GLY A 52 -8.88 -4.31 -5.73
C GLY A 52 -7.64 -3.48 -5.37
N PRO A 53 -6.47 -3.88 -5.90
CA PRO A 53 -5.22 -3.18 -5.66
C PRO A 53 -5.02 -2.00 -6.65
N PRO A 54 -4.08 -1.08 -6.38
CA PRO A 54 -3.31 -1.00 -5.15
C PRO A 54 -4.18 -0.45 -4.02
N GLY A 55 -4.10 -1.11 -2.87
CA GLY A 55 -4.68 -0.66 -1.61
C GLY A 55 -3.64 -0.82 -0.53
N ILE A 56 -3.10 0.30 -0.05
CA ILE A 56 -2.05 0.34 0.96
C ILE A 56 -2.70 0.77 2.26
N VAL A 57 -2.48 -0.03 3.30
CA VAL A 57 -3.05 0.12 4.62
C VAL A 57 -1.91 0.23 5.62
N PHE A 58 -1.99 1.21 6.52
CA PHE A 58 -0.95 1.47 7.53
C PHE A 58 -1.41 0.99 8.90
N PHE A 59 -0.48 0.46 9.68
CA PHE A 59 -0.71 0.00 11.04
C PHE A 59 0.28 0.66 11.99
N ASP A 60 -0.17 0.98 13.20
CA ASP A 60 0.71 1.44 14.28
C ASP A 60 1.53 0.27 14.88
N ALA A 61 2.47 0.59 15.77
CA ALA A 61 3.30 -0.42 16.43
C ALA A 61 2.49 -1.42 17.29
N GLY A 62 1.24 -1.10 17.66
CA GLY A 62 0.32 -1.98 18.34
C GLY A 62 -0.49 -2.88 17.40
N GLY A 63 -0.26 -2.80 16.09
CA GLY A 63 -0.98 -3.58 15.07
C GLY A 63 -2.38 -3.07 14.76
N ARG A 64 -2.73 -1.85 15.20
CA ARG A 64 -4.02 -1.22 14.87
C ARG A 64 -3.90 -0.44 13.59
N GLU A 65 -4.91 -0.53 12.74
CA GLU A 65 -4.96 0.25 11.51
C GLU A 65 -5.00 1.75 11.82
N ILE A 66 -4.21 2.55 11.11
CA ILE A 66 -4.29 4.01 11.16
C ILE A 66 -5.43 4.46 10.24
N GLU A 67 -6.60 4.69 10.83
CA GLU A 67 -7.81 5.06 10.10
C GLU A 67 -7.63 6.37 9.31
N GLY A 68 -8.24 6.44 8.13
CA GLY A 68 -8.19 7.61 7.26
C GLY A 68 -6.89 7.78 6.45
N LEU A 69 -5.87 6.94 6.68
CA LEU A 69 -4.57 7.04 6.01
C LEU A 69 -4.38 6.07 4.83
N ARG A 70 -5.44 5.33 4.45
CA ARG A 70 -5.36 4.37 3.34
C ARG A 70 -5.02 5.09 2.03
N VAL A 71 -4.17 4.45 1.24
CA VAL A 71 -3.88 4.88 -0.13
C VAL A 71 -4.52 3.91 -1.11
N ILE A 72 -5.42 4.42 -1.94
CA ILE A 72 -6.15 3.67 -2.96
C ILE A 72 -5.77 4.23 -4.33
N GLY A 73 -5.40 3.35 -5.25
CA GLY A 73 -4.94 3.75 -6.58
C GLY A 73 -3.52 4.32 -6.57
N TYR A 74 -3.13 4.88 -7.72
CA TYR A 74 -1.80 5.47 -7.90
C TYR A 74 -1.64 6.78 -7.12
N GLN A 75 -0.44 6.99 -6.58
CA GLN A 75 0.03 8.26 -6.02
C GLN A 75 1.44 8.55 -6.51
N SER A 76 1.72 9.80 -6.89
CA SER A 76 3.09 10.24 -7.17
C SER A 76 4.00 10.13 -5.93
N PRO A 77 5.34 10.10 -6.08
CA PRO A 77 6.29 10.10 -4.97
C PRO A 77 5.97 11.14 -3.90
N GLU A 78 5.71 12.39 -4.29
CA GLU A 78 5.52 13.51 -3.36
C GLU A 78 4.25 13.33 -2.54
N LYS A 79 3.18 12.79 -3.14
CA LYS A 79 1.93 12.51 -2.45
C LYS A 79 2.08 11.32 -1.52
N PHE A 80 2.76 10.26 -1.96
CA PHE A 80 2.96 9.06 -1.17
C PHE A 80 3.87 9.33 0.04
N ILE A 81 4.92 10.14 -0.12
CA ILE A 81 5.79 10.60 0.97
C ILE A 81 4.98 11.25 2.09
N LYS A 82 4.01 12.12 1.76
CA LYS A 82 3.14 12.72 2.78
C LYS A 82 2.34 11.67 3.56
N SER A 83 1.86 10.63 2.88
CA SER A 83 1.17 9.50 3.53
C SER A 83 2.12 8.74 4.47
N LEU A 84 3.37 8.50 4.04
CA LEU A 84 4.40 7.83 4.85
C LEU A 84 4.80 8.67 6.07
N ASP A 85 4.97 9.98 5.89
CA ASP A 85 5.34 10.89 6.97
C ASP A 85 4.22 10.99 8.04
N LEU A 86 2.95 10.82 7.65
CA LEU A 86 1.84 10.69 8.60
C LEU A 86 1.83 9.33 9.32
N ALA A 87 2.19 8.25 8.62
CA ALA A 87 2.21 6.90 9.19
C ALA A 87 3.43 6.65 10.11
N LEU A 88 4.50 7.43 9.96
CA LEU A 88 5.73 7.35 10.78
C LEU A 88 5.68 8.18 12.07
N ARG A 89 4.60 8.91 12.32
CA ARG A 89 4.39 9.67 13.57
C ARG A 89 4.00 8.74 14.70
#